data_AF-A0A2M7CNR2-F1
#
_entry.id   AF-A0A2M7CNR2-F1
#
_cell.length_a   1.000
_cell.length_b   1.000
_cell.length_c   1.000
_cell.angle_alpha   90.00
_cell.angle_beta   90.00
_cell.angle_gamma   90.00
#
_symmetry.space_group_name_H-M   'P 1'
#
loop_
_entity.id
_entity.type
_entity.pdbx_description
1 polymer ?
#
loop_
_entity_poly.entity_id
_entity_poly.type
_entity_poly.pdbx_seq_one_letter_code
_entity_poly.pdbx_strand_id
1 'polypeptide(L)'
;MAFTVREFQDLVQLLRERADWREELRQTLLSDDFLALPGIVRELAEAQRGSEQRLTSLEAAVQELAEAQRRTEVEVRRLTNRVASLDGRMLEFEVARKAFSYFGRLLRRVEVINPNDIEDLLEARLPAEYLADILRLDLFVHGRLRRGLMEGKEPEMWLAVEVSVVVDREDVERVARRASLMRQGELQVLPVAVGENVTEGARSMAKEQGVILMRDGSMAFVNEALQRLTSPDSDNRNAAKQ
;
A
#
# COMPACT_ATOMS: atom_id res chain seq x y z
N MET A 1 -56.75 4.95 -71.15
CA MET A 1 -57.03 6.36 -71.48
C MET A 1 -55.89 7.20 -70.95
N ALA A 2 -55.37 8.16 -71.71
CA ALA A 2 -54.29 9.02 -71.25
C ALA A 2 -54.88 10.18 -70.44
N PHE A 3 -54.59 10.23 -69.14
CA PHE A 3 -54.96 11.37 -68.30
C PHE A 3 -54.04 12.54 -68.62
N THR A 4 -54.62 13.64 -69.08
CA THR A 4 -53.89 14.79 -69.59
C THR A 4 -53.64 15.83 -68.49
N VAL A 5 -52.65 16.71 -68.70
CA VAL A 5 -52.29 17.76 -67.74
C VAL A 5 -53.46 18.75 -67.48
N ARG A 6 -54.30 19.00 -68.50
CA ARG A 6 -55.50 19.85 -68.35
C ARG A 6 -56.54 19.18 -67.45
N GLU A 7 -56.82 17.90 -67.67
CA GLU A 7 -57.75 17.12 -66.83
C GLU A 7 -57.29 17.04 -65.36
N PHE A 8 -55.97 16.98 -65.11
CA PHE A 8 -55.43 17.07 -63.75
C PHE A 8 -55.68 18.45 -63.11
N GLN A 9 -55.46 19.54 -63.86
CA GLN A 9 -55.67 20.89 -63.36
C GLN A 9 -57.16 21.17 -63.10
N ASP A 10 -58.05 20.69 -63.97
CA ASP A 10 -59.49 20.78 -63.81
C ASP A 10 -59.96 20.02 -62.56
N LEU A 11 -59.43 18.80 -62.33
CA LEU A 11 -59.69 18.03 -61.11
C LEU A 11 -59.22 18.76 -59.85
N VAL A 12 -58.03 19.37 -59.87
CA VAL A 12 -57.51 20.16 -58.75
C VAL A 12 -58.39 21.38 -58.47
N GLN A 13 -58.90 22.05 -59.51
CA GLN A 13 -59.81 23.18 -59.36
C GLN A 13 -61.17 22.75 -58.78
N LEU A 14 -61.75 21.66 -59.27
CA LEU A 14 -62.98 21.06 -58.74
C LEU A 14 -62.85 20.69 -57.25
N LEU A 15 -61.72 20.12 -56.83
CA LEU A 15 -61.46 19.79 -55.42
C LEU A 15 -61.22 21.03 -54.53
N ARG A 16 -60.86 22.19 -55.11
CA ARG A 16 -60.78 23.46 -54.37
C ARG A 16 -62.16 24.04 -54.13
N GLU A 17 -63.02 23.99 -55.13
CA GLU A 17 -64.39 24.52 -55.09
C GLU A 17 -65.35 23.62 -54.28
N ARG A 18 -65.14 22.29 -54.30
CA ARG A 18 -65.97 21.31 -53.59
C ARG A 18 -65.25 20.65 -52.42
N ALA A 19 -65.59 21.10 -51.21
CA ALA A 19 -64.95 20.63 -49.98
C ALA A 19 -65.28 19.17 -49.63
N ASP A 20 -66.48 18.70 -49.98
CA ASP A 20 -66.97 17.33 -49.81
C ASP A 20 -66.15 16.31 -50.63
N TRP A 21 -65.91 16.60 -51.92
CA TRP A 21 -65.12 15.70 -52.78
C TRP A 21 -63.65 15.63 -52.37
N ARG A 22 -63.11 16.75 -51.85
CA ARG A 22 -61.76 16.80 -51.26
C ARG A 22 -61.68 16.02 -49.95
N GLU A 23 -62.76 15.90 -49.20
CA GLU A 23 -62.82 15.07 -48.00
C GLU A 23 -62.81 13.59 -48.35
N GLU A 24 -63.69 13.17 -49.26
CA GLU A 24 -63.83 11.77 -49.68
C GLU A 24 -62.56 11.24 -50.34
N LEU A 25 -61.94 12.03 -51.23
CA LEU A 25 -60.66 11.66 -51.84
C LEU A 25 -59.54 11.57 -50.80
N ARG A 26 -59.56 12.42 -49.76
CA ARG A 26 -58.56 12.39 -48.69
C ARG A 26 -58.72 11.15 -47.83
N GLN A 27 -59.93 10.80 -47.39
CA GLN A 27 -60.19 9.59 -46.61
C GLN A 27 -59.83 8.31 -47.37
N THR A 28 -60.00 8.31 -48.70
CA THR A 28 -59.68 7.16 -49.57
C THR A 28 -58.16 7.00 -49.78
N LEU A 29 -57.41 8.10 -49.90
CA LEU A 29 -55.97 8.08 -50.20
C LEU A 29 -55.05 8.21 -48.98
N LEU A 30 -55.50 8.89 -47.92
CA LEU A 30 -54.76 9.18 -46.70
C LEU A 30 -55.61 8.70 -45.52
N SER A 31 -55.31 7.49 -45.05
CA SER A 31 -55.95 6.97 -43.83
C SER A 31 -55.65 7.86 -42.62
N ASP A 32 -56.50 7.78 -41.61
CA ASP A 32 -56.33 8.54 -40.36
C ASP A 32 -54.96 8.25 -39.70
N ASP A 33 -54.45 7.02 -39.82
CA ASP A 33 -53.11 6.65 -39.35
C ASP A 33 -52.01 7.49 -40.02
N PHE A 34 -52.10 7.72 -41.33
CA PHE A 34 -51.12 8.51 -42.07
C PHE A 34 -51.21 10.00 -41.71
N LEU A 35 -52.41 10.50 -41.46
CA LEU A 35 -52.63 11.88 -40.99
C LEU A 35 -52.16 12.09 -39.54
N ALA A 36 -52.13 11.04 -38.71
CA ALA A 36 -51.65 11.09 -37.33
C ALA A 36 -50.12 11.04 -37.19
N LEU A 37 -49.39 10.51 -38.19
CA LEU A 37 -47.92 10.37 -38.15
C LEU A 37 -47.16 11.65 -37.75
N PRO A 38 -47.48 12.86 -38.27
CA PRO A 38 -46.78 14.08 -37.85
C PRO A 38 -47.00 14.43 -36.36
N GLY A 39 -48.11 14.01 -35.76
CA GLY A 39 -48.34 14.11 -34.32
C GLY A 39 -47.44 13.16 -33.55
N ILE A 40 -47.46 11.87 -33.92
CA ILE A 40 -46.64 10.81 -33.30
C ILE A 40 -45.14 11.15 -33.38
N VAL A 41 -44.66 11.62 -34.54
CA VAL A 41 -43.25 12.02 -34.72
C VAL A 41 -42.88 13.20 -33.83
N ARG A 42 -43.79 14.17 -33.60
CA ARG A 42 -43.54 15.28 -32.68
C ARG A 42 -43.46 14.80 -31.23
N GLU A 43 -44.39 13.96 -30.80
CA GLU A 43 -44.38 13.37 -29.45
C GLU A 43 -43.11 12.54 -29.22
N LEU A 44 -42.70 11.73 -30.19
CA LEU A 44 -41.46 10.95 -30.12
C LEU A 44 -40.23 11.87 -30.03
N ALA A 45 -40.16 12.93 -30.84
CA ALA A 45 -39.06 13.89 -30.80
C ALA A 45 -38.98 14.61 -29.45
N GLU A 46 -40.12 14.95 -28.84
CA GLU A 46 -40.17 15.55 -27.50
C GLU A 46 -39.72 14.57 -26.41
N ALA A 47 -40.21 13.32 -26.45
CA ALA A 47 -39.78 12.26 -25.54
C ALA A 47 -38.27 11.96 -25.67
N GLN A 48 -37.75 11.97 -26.90
CA GLN A 48 -36.32 11.80 -27.17
C GLN A 48 -35.51 12.96 -26.57
N ARG A 49 -35.90 14.21 -26.82
CA ARG A 49 -35.22 15.38 -26.20
C ARG A 49 -35.22 15.31 -24.68
N GLY A 50 -36.35 14.93 -24.07
CA GLY A 50 -36.44 14.75 -22.62
C GLY A 50 -35.52 13.64 -22.11
N SER A 51 -35.34 12.57 -22.88
CA SER A 51 -34.40 11.48 -22.55
C SER A 51 -32.95 11.91 -22.68
N GLU A 52 -32.59 12.63 -23.75
CA GLU A 52 -31.25 13.19 -23.95
C GLU A 52 -30.86 14.15 -22.82
N GLN A 53 -31.76 15.03 -22.40
CA GLN A 53 -31.51 15.93 -21.27
C GLN A 53 -31.27 15.18 -19.95
N ARG A 54 -32.02 14.10 -19.70
CA ARG A 54 -31.79 13.24 -18.53
C ARG A 54 -30.45 12.51 -18.62
N LEU A 55 -30.06 12.04 -19.80
CA LEU A 55 -28.76 11.40 -20.02
C LEU A 55 -27.61 12.38 -19.75
N THR A 56 -27.67 13.61 -20.28
CA THR A 56 -26.64 14.63 -20.01
C THR A 56 -26.55 14.96 -18.51
N SER A 57 -27.70 15.05 -17.82
CA SER A 57 -27.73 15.29 -16.37
C SER A 57 -27.12 14.13 -15.59
N LEU A 58 -27.39 12.89 -16.03
CA LEU A 58 -26.84 11.68 -15.41
C LEU A 58 -25.33 11.58 -15.66
N GLU A 59 -24.87 11.88 -16.88
CA GLU A 59 -23.43 11.91 -17.22
C GLU A 59 -22.68 12.89 -16.32
N ALA A 60 -23.22 14.09 -16.12
CA ALA A 60 -22.63 15.08 -15.21
C ALA A 60 -22.58 14.56 -13.75
N ALA A 61 -23.68 14.00 -13.24
CA ALA A 61 -23.72 13.43 -11.89
C ALA A 61 -22.73 12.26 -11.71
N VAL A 62 -22.59 11.41 -12.73
CA VAL A 62 -21.61 10.31 -12.71
C VAL A 62 -20.17 10.83 -12.71
N GLN A 63 -19.88 11.90 -13.46
CA GLN A 63 -18.56 12.54 -13.44
C GLN A 63 -18.24 13.13 -12.06
N GLU A 64 -19.18 13.85 -11.44
CA GLU A 64 -19.01 14.39 -10.09
C GLU A 64 -18.79 13.28 -9.05
N LEU A 65 -19.56 12.20 -9.12
CA LEU A 65 -19.38 11.03 -8.25
C LEU A 65 -18.01 10.37 -8.45
N ALA A 66 -17.55 10.22 -9.69
CA ALA A 66 -16.24 9.65 -9.98
C ALA A 66 -15.10 10.52 -9.40
N GLU A 67 -15.24 11.85 -9.45
CA GLU A 67 -14.28 12.76 -8.82
C GLU A 67 -14.32 12.69 -7.30
N ALA A 68 -15.51 12.68 -6.69
CA ALA A 68 -15.67 12.53 -5.25
C ALA A 68 -15.08 11.19 -4.76
N GLN A 69 -15.27 10.11 -5.51
CA GLN A 69 -14.68 8.81 -5.23
C GLN A 69 -13.15 8.88 -5.26
N ARG A 70 -12.54 9.47 -6.32
CA ARG A 70 -11.08 9.62 -6.40
C ARG A 70 -10.51 10.41 -5.24
N ARG A 71 -11.17 11.49 -4.81
CA ARG A 71 -10.75 12.27 -3.63
C ARG A 71 -10.79 11.42 -2.36
N THR A 72 -11.87 10.66 -2.18
CA THR A 72 -12.03 9.75 -1.03
C THR A 72 -10.95 8.66 -1.01
N GLU A 73 -10.63 8.05 -2.15
CA GLU A 73 -9.58 7.03 -2.25
C GLU A 73 -8.20 7.57 -1.83
N VAL A 74 -7.90 8.82 -2.20
CA VAL A 74 -6.66 9.50 -1.79
C VAL A 74 -6.65 9.73 -0.27
N GLU A 75 -7.76 10.19 0.31
CA GLU A 75 -7.87 10.41 1.75
C GLU A 75 -7.77 9.11 2.55
N VAL A 76 -8.45 8.05 2.10
CA VAL A 76 -8.37 6.72 2.71
C VAL A 76 -6.93 6.20 2.66
N ARG A 77 -6.24 6.31 1.52
CA ARG A 77 -4.83 5.89 1.42
C ARG A 77 -3.94 6.67 2.38
N ARG A 78 -4.15 7.98 2.52
CA ARG A 78 -3.41 8.81 3.49
C ARG A 78 -3.67 8.36 4.93
N LEU A 79 -4.92 8.04 5.27
CA LEU A 79 -5.28 7.54 6.60
C LEU A 79 -4.65 6.17 6.87
N THR A 80 -4.73 5.22 5.93
CA THR A 80 -4.10 3.90 6.05
C THR A 80 -2.60 4.02 6.32
N ASN A 81 -1.90 4.88 5.57
CA ASN A 81 -0.47 5.10 5.78
C ASN A 81 -0.16 5.71 7.17
N ARG A 82 -1.01 6.63 7.64
CA ARG A 82 -0.86 7.24 8.97
C ARG A 82 -1.10 6.23 10.09
N VAL A 83 -2.08 5.34 9.95
CA VAL A 83 -2.35 4.27 10.91
C VAL A 83 -1.18 3.28 10.95
N ALA A 84 -0.70 2.82 9.79
CA ALA A 84 0.47 1.94 9.72
C ALA A 84 1.73 2.56 10.39
N SER A 85 1.96 3.86 10.19
CA SER A 85 3.06 4.59 10.85
C SER A 85 2.85 4.77 12.36
N LEU A 86 1.61 4.83 12.84
CA LEU A 86 1.30 4.86 14.28
C LEU A 86 1.51 3.48 14.91
N ASP A 87 1.08 2.41 14.24
CA ASP A 87 1.25 1.04 14.70
C ASP A 87 2.74 0.69 14.83
N GLY A 88 3.56 1.06 13.85
CA GLY A 88 5.02 0.89 13.92
C GLY A 88 5.64 1.58 15.13
N ARG A 89 5.37 2.89 15.32
CA ARG A 89 5.89 3.64 16.47
C ARG A 89 5.36 3.11 17.82
N MET A 90 4.13 2.62 17.85
CA MET A 90 3.56 2.02 19.05
C MET A 90 4.28 0.71 19.38
N LEU A 91 4.56 -0.13 18.38
CA LEU A 91 5.32 -1.35 18.57
C LEU A 91 6.76 -1.06 19.04
N GLU A 92 7.46 -0.10 18.43
CA GLU A 92 8.79 0.36 18.87
C GLU A 92 8.78 0.77 20.35
N PHE A 93 7.81 1.61 20.74
CA PHE A 93 7.64 2.06 22.12
C PHE A 93 7.35 0.89 23.08
N GLU A 94 6.51 -0.07 22.67
CA GLU A 94 6.21 -1.25 23.46
C GLU A 94 7.44 -2.13 23.67
N VAL A 95 8.23 -2.37 22.62
CA VAL A 95 9.48 -3.15 22.69
C VAL A 95 10.46 -2.49 23.65
N ALA A 96 10.64 -1.16 23.57
CA ALA A 96 11.51 -0.42 24.48
C ALA A 96 11.03 -0.50 25.93
N ARG A 97 9.74 -0.24 26.17
CA ARG A 97 9.16 -0.25 27.53
C ARG A 97 9.18 -1.64 28.16
N LYS A 98 9.01 -2.69 27.35
CA LYS A 98 8.97 -4.09 27.79
C LYS A 98 10.25 -4.84 27.39
N ALA A 99 11.40 -4.17 27.27
CA ALA A 99 12.63 -4.78 26.77
C ALA A 99 13.00 -6.07 27.51
N PHE A 100 12.81 -6.12 28.83
CA PHE A 100 13.03 -7.35 29.61
C PHE A 100 12.13 -8.52 29.19
N SER A 101 10.87 -8.27 28.81
CA SER A 101 9.95 -9.31 28.34
C SER A 101 10.39 -9.91 27.00
N TYR A 102 10.91 -9.08 26.09
CA TYR A 102 11.43 -9.52 24.80
C TYR A 102 12.79 -10.21 24.97
N PHE A 103 13.77 -9.52 25.53
CA PHE A 103 15.17 -9.94 25.51
C PHE A 103 15.62 -10.69 26.76
N GLY A 104 14.79 -10.75 27.80
CA GLY A 104 15.14 -11.37 29.09
C GLY A 104 15.38 -12.88 29.00
N ARG A 105 15.00 -13.56 27.91
CA ARG A 105 15.38 -14.96 27.65
C ARG A 105 16.79 -15.11 27.06
N LEU A 106 17.34 -14.06 26.46
CA LEU A 106 18.69 -14.02 25.89
C LEU A 106 19.68 -13.40 26.88
N LEU A 107 19.29 -12.27 27.49
CA LEU A 107 20.14 -11.47 28.36
C LEU A 107 19.64 -11.43 29.81
N ARG A 108 20.58 -11.29 30.74
CA ARG A 108 20.37 -10.83 32.12
C ARG A 108 20.71 -9.34 32.18
N ARG A 109 20.13 -8.62 33.16
CA ARG A 109 20.35 -7.18 33.35
C ARG A 109 20.11 -6.42 32.03
N VAL A 110 18.94 -6.66 31.44
CA VAL A 110 18.52 -6.01 30.20
C VAL A 110 18.40 -4.51 30.45
N GLU A 111 19.13 -3.74 29.68
CA GLU A 111 19.14 -2.29 29.73
C GLU A 111 18.97 -1.74 28.31
N VAL A 112 18.05 -0.80 28.13
CA VAL A 112 17.90 -0.06 26.87
C VAL A 112 18.81 1.15 26.96
N ILE A 113 19.72 1.29 26.01
CA ILE A 113 20.77 2.31 26.02
C ILE A 113 20.36 3.49 25.15
N ASN A 114 20.72 4.70 25.58
CA ASN A 114 20.44 5.92 24.83
C ASN A 114 21.33 5.97 23.57
N PRO A 115 20.80 6.39 22.41
CA PRO A 115 21.62 6.57 21.20
C PRO A 115 22.86 7.44 21.41
N ASN A 116 22.81 8.46 22.26
CA ASN A 116 23.99 9.31 22.54
C ASN A 116 25.11 8.53 23.24
N ASP A 117 24.79 7.62 24.16
CA ASP A 117 25.80 6.80 24.84
C ASP A 117 26.49 5.83 23.86
N ILE A 118 25.74 5.37 22.84
CA ILE A 118 26.29 4.56 21.74
C ILE A 118 27.17 5.39 20.82
N GLU A 119 26.73 6.62 20.52
CA GLU A 119 27.47 7.57 19.70
C GLU A 119 28.86 7.82 20.31
N ASP A 120 28.91 8.21 21.58
CA ASP A 120 30.14 8.47 22.32
C ASP A 120 31.08 7.24 22.35
N LEU A 121 30.51 6.03 22.46
CA LEU A 121 31.28 4.78 22.51
C LEU A 121 31.94 4.44 21.16
N LEU A 122 31.29 4.80 20.05
CA LEU A 122 31.69 4.39 18.71
C LEU A 122 32.36 5.50 17.89
N GLU A 123 32.17 6.78 18.23
CA GLU A 123 32.70 7.94 17.49
C GLU A 123 34.23 7.87 17.34
N ALA A 124 34.94 7.42 18.37
CA ALA A 124 36.39 7.29 18.34
C ALA A 124 36.90 6.09 17.49
N ARG A 125 36.01 5.18 17.09
CA ARG A 125 36.35 3.90 16.43
C ARG A 125 35.84 3.78 15.01
N LEU A 126 34.79 4.53 14.65
CA LEU A 126 34.11 4.40 13.38
C LEU A 126 34.00 5.74 12.64
N PRO A 127 33.99 5.74 11.29
CA PRO A 127 33.63 6.91 10.51
C PRO A 127 32.21 7.42 10.83
N ALA A 128 32.01 8.74 10.75
CA ALA A 128 30.72 9.37 11.02
C ALA A 128 29.58 8.83 10.14
N GLU A 129 29.87 8.40 8.90
CA GLU A 129 28.88 7.78 8.01
C GLU A 129 28.36 6.43 8.53
N TYR A 130 29.24 5.61 9.11
CA TYR A 130 28.85 4.32 9.69
C TYR A 130 28.08 4.55 10.99
N LEU A 131 28.50 5.53 11.77
CA LEU A 131 27.80 5.93 12.99
C LEU A 131 26.37 6.41 12.68
N ALA A 132 26.21 7.24 11.65
CA ALA A 132 24.91 7.72 11.20
C ALA A 132 23.97 6.60 10.71
N ASP A 133 24.48 5.50 10.15
CA ASP A 133 23.64 4.32 9.82
C ASP A 133 23.32 3.49 11.07
N ILE A 134 24.27 3.29 11.98
CA ILE A 134 24.03 2.57 13.25
C ILE A 134 22.94 3.28 14.07
N LEU A 135 23.02 4.60 14.22
CA LEU A 135 22.06 5.42 15.00
C LEU A 135 20.63 5.42 14.43
N ARG A 136 20.40 4.81 13.26
CA ARG A 136 19.05 4.56 12.70
C ARG A 136 18.43 3.24 13.16
N LEU A 137 19.08 2.47 14.03
CA LEU A 137 18.44 1.36 14.73
C LEU A 137 17.36 1.87 15.67
N ASP A 138 16.30 1.10 15.84
CA ASP A 138 15.19 1.48 16.70
C ASP A 138 15.57 1.37 18.18
N LEU A 139 16.34 0.34 18.54
CA LEU A 139 16.85 0.19 19.90
C LEU A 139 18.26 -0.39 19.96
N PHE A 140 18.97 0.04 21.00
CA PHE A 140 20.19 -0.58 21.49
C PHE A 140 19.91 -1.21 22.85
N VAL A 141 20.20 -2.49 22.99
CA VAL A 141 20.00 -3.20 24.25
C VAL A 141 21.32 -3.77 24.71
N HIS A 142 21.67 -3.53 25.97
CA HIS A 142 22.86 -4.07 26.59
C HIS A 142 22.48 -5.03 27.73
N GLY A 143 23.34 -6.00 28.01
CA GLY A 143 23.16 -6.93 29.11
C GLY A 143 24.21 -8.02 29.10
N ARG A 144 23.97 -9.08 29.87
CA ARG A 144 24.86 -10.24 29.95
C ARG A 144 24.19 -11.47 29.37
N LEU A 145 24.87 -12.13 28.44
CA LEU A 145 24.34 -13.34 27.83
C LEU A 145 24.06 -14.40 28.89
N ARG A 146 22.90 -15.06 28.82
CA ARG A 146 22.54 -16.11 29.76
C ARG A 146 23.46 -17.32 29.64
N ARG A 147 23.74 -17.92 30.80
CA ARG A 147 24.50 -19.16 30.90
C ARG A 147 23.83 -20.29 30.11
N GLY A 148 24.64 -21.10 29.43
CA GLY A 148 24.17 -22.22 28.60
C GLY A 148 23.89 -21.86 27.14
N LEU A 149 23.96 -20.58 26.76
CA LEU A 149 23.88 -20.15 25.36
C LEU A 149 25.25 -20.10 24.68
N MET A 150 26.32 -19.83 25.42
CA MET A 150 27.71 -19.94 24.97
C MET A 150 28.56 -20.65 26.02
N GLU A 151 29.61 -21.34 25.58
CA GLU A 151 30.59 -21.95 26.48
C GLU A 151 31.41 -20.87 27.19
N GLY A 152 31.56 -21.01 28.52
CA GLY A 152 32.35 -20.10 29.34
C GLY A 152 31.52 -19.13 30.21
N LYS A 153 31.98 -17.88 30.30
CA LYS A 153 31.38 -16.83 31.17
C LYS A 153 30.07 -16.29 30.55
N GLU A 154 29.38 -15.43 31.30
CA GLU A 154 28.21 -14.65 30.82
C GLU A 154 28.74 -13.31 30.23
N PRO A 155 29.20 -13.26 28.96
CA PRO A 155 29.80 -12.06 28.39
C PRO A 155 28.79 -10.92 28.32
N GLU A 156 29.31 -9.70 28.36
CA GLU A 156 28.53 -8.51 28.03
C GLU A 156 28.23 -8.50 26.54
N MET A 157 26.97 -8.24 26.20
CA MET A 157 26.44 -8.40 24.86
C MET A 157 25.53 -7.23 24.53
N TRP A 158 25.70 -6.71 23.33
CA TRP A 158 24.85 -5.72 22.71
C TRP A 158 23.86 -6.40 21.78
N LEU A 159 22.63 -5.89 21.71
CA LEU A 159 21.67 -6.20 20.68
C LEU A 159 21.46 -4.95 19.83
N ALA A 160 21.64 -5.10 18.53
CA ALA A 160 21.16 -4.15 17.53
C ALA A 160 19.75 -4.57 17.16
N VAL A 161 18.75 -3.74 17.46
CA VAL A 161 17.33 -4.11 17.33
C VAL A 161 16.64 -3.26 16.28
N GLU A 162 16.00 -3.94 15.35
CA GLU A 162 15.03 -3.35 14.42
C GLU A 162 13.63 -3.86 14.76
N VAL A 163 12.62 -3.01 14.69
CA VAL A 163 11.23 -3.28 15.05
C VAL A 163 10.32 -2.97 13.87
N SER A 164 9.56 -3.95 13.42
CA SER A 164 8.61 -3.79 12.33
C SER A 164 7.35 -4.61 12.59
N VAL A 165 6.17 -4.08 12.23
CA VAL A 165 4.91 -4.84 12.30
C VAL A 165 5.00 -6.08 11.39
N VAL A 166 5.64 -5.94 10.23
CA VAL A 166 5.90 -7.02 9.27
C VAL A 166 7.38 -7.01 8.91
N VAL A 167 8.15 -7.92 9.51
CA VAL A 167 9.58 -8.05 9.23
C VAL A 167 9.77 -8.62 7.82
N ASP A 168 10.39 -7.82 6.94
CA ASP A 168 10.74 -8.22 5.59
C ASP A 168 12.26 -8.43 5.39
N ARG A 169 12.69 -8.63 4.14
CA ARG A 169 14.10 -8.87 3.83
C ARG A 169 14.96 -7.64 4.09
N GLU A 170 14.43 -6.45 3.86
CA GLU A 170 15.15 -5.19 4.05
C GLU A 170 15.40 -4.94 5.53
N ASP A 171 14.42 -5.21 6.40
CA ASP A 171 14.58 -5.11 7.86
C ASP A 171 15.74 -6.01 8.35
N VAL A 172 15.78 -7.25 7.86
CA VAL A 172 16.83 -8.23 8.21
C VAL A 172 18.20 -7.81 7.69
N GLU A 173 18.28 -7.32 6.45
CA GLU A 173 19.52 -6.83 5.86
C GLU A 173 20.05 -5.60 6.60
N ARG A 174 19.17 -4.64 6.94
CA ARG A 174 19.50 -3.44 7.71
C ARG A 174 20.09 -3.80 9.06
N VAL A 175 19.42 -4.63 9.85
CA VAL A 175 19.91 -4.97 11.19
C VAL A 175 21.19 -5.81 11.14
N ALA A 176 21.33 -6.71 10.16
CA ALA A 176 22.56 -7.48 9.97
C ALA A 176 23.75 -6.56 9.65
N ARG A 177 23.58 -5.65 8.66
CA ARG A 177 24.62 -4.69 8.28
C ARG A 177 25.04 -3.81 9.45
N ARG A 178 24.08 -3.22 10.17
CA ARG A 178 24.37 -2.32 11.30
C ARG A 178 25.03 -3.05 12.46
N ALA A 179 24.62 -4.29 12.76
CA ALA A 179 25.32 -5.11 13.75
C ALA A 179 26.77 -5.40 13.34
N SER A 180 27.03 -5.67 12.06
CA SER A 180 28.40 -5.83 11.55
C SER A 180 29.23 -4.54 11.67
N LEU A 181 28.65 -3.36 11.42
CA LEU A 181 29.34 -2.08 11.66
C LEU A 181 29.67 -1.87 13.14
N MET A 182 28.74 -2.17 14.05
CA MET A 182 29.00 -2.09 15.49
C MET A 182 30.11 -3.05 15.94
N ARG A 183 30.21 -4.24 15.33
CA ARG A 183 31.32 -5.18 15.57
C ARG A 183 32.66 -4.66 15.06
N GLN A 184 32.70 -3.90 13.96
CA GLN A 184 33.91 -3.20 13.52
C GLN A 184 34.37 -2.16 14.57
N GLY A 185 33.43 -1.60 15.33
CA GLY A 185 33.69 -0.77 16.52
C GLY A 185 34.07 -1.55 17.79
N GLU A 186 34.44 -2.83 17.63
CA GLU A 186 34.87 -3.76 18.69
C GLU A 186 33.80 -4.13 19.73
N LEU A 187 32.51 -3.96 19.40
CA LEU A 187 31.41 -4.40 20.27
C LEU A 187 30.99 -5.85 19.97
N GLN A 188 30.67 -6.61 21.01
CA GLN A 188 30.03 -7.92 20.87
C GLN A 188 28.52 -7.74 20.66
N VAL A 189 28.05 -7.91 19.41
CA VAL A 189 26.69 -7.52 19.01
C VAL A 189 25.95 -8.68 18.34
N LEU A 190 24.70 -8.91 18.74
CA LEU A 190 23.76 -9.79 18.06
C LEU A 190 22.67 -8.95 17.35
N PRO A 191 22.44 -9.14 16.04
CA PRO A 191 21.32 -8.50 15.35
C PRO A 191 20.00 -9.16 15.71
N VAL A 192 18.97 -8.36 15.95
CA VAL A 192 17.63 -8.81 16.31
C VAL A 192 16.58 -8.05 15.51
N ALA A 193 15.72 -8.76 14.79
CA ALA A 193 14.51 -8.18 14.20
C ALA A 193 13.30 -8.61 15.02
N VAL A 194 12.52 -7.64 15.49
CA VAL A 194 11.31 -7.84 16.29
C VAL A 194 10.10 -7.51 15.42
N GLY A 195 9.11 -8.41 15.41
CA GLY A 195 7.85 -8.10 14.76
C GLY A 195 6.73 -9.07 15.06
N GLU A 196 5.52 -8.68 14.67
CA GLU A 196 4.31 -9.49 14.83
C GLU A 196 4.20 -10.54 13.73
N ASN A 197 4.61 -10.15 12.51
CA ASN A 197 4.62 -10.99 11.33
C ASN A 197 6.01 -10.99 10.69
N VAL A 198 6.34 -12.07 9.99
CA VAL A 198 7.62 -12.23 9.29
C VAL A 198 7.34 -12.85 7.93
N THR A 199 7.90 -12.26 6.87
CA THR A 199 7.80 -12.83 5.52
C THR A 199 8.70 -14.07 5.36
N GLU A 200 8.37 -14.98 4.45
CA GLU A 200 9.22 -16.17 4.21
C GLU A 200 10.63 -15.79 3.72
N GLY A 201 10.72 -14.72 2.93
CA GLY A 201 11.99 -14.15 2.49
C GLY A 201 12.84 -13.66 3.67
N ALA A 202 12.23 -12.92 4.61
CA ALA A 202 12.89 -12.47 5.83
C ALA A 202 13.36 -13.64 6.69
N ARG A 203 12.52 -14.66 6.86
CA ARG A 203 12.86 -15.86 7.65
C ARG A 203 14.07 -16.61 7.09
N SER A 204 14.10 -16.80 5.78
CA SER A 204 15.21 -17.44 5.09
C SER A 204 16.50 -16.63 5.24
N MET A 205 16.41 -15.32 4.98
CA MET A 205 17.57 -14.41 5.11
C MET A 205 18.04 -14.31 6.56
N ALA A 206 17.15 -14.26 7.55
CA ALA A 206 17.52 -14.14 8.95
C ALA A 206 18.32 -15.35 9.42
N LYS A 207 17.92 -16.56 9.02
CA LYS A 207 18.72 -17.76 9.22
C LYS A 207 20.08 -17.65 8.53
N GLU A 208 20.07 -17.24 7.26
CA GLU A 208 21.28 -17.09 6.46
C GLU A 208 22.19 -15.99 6.95
N GLN A 209 21.73 -14.95 7.65
CA GLN A 209 22.54 -13.82 8.13
C GLN A 209 22.76 -13.85 9.65
N GLY A 210 22.17 -14.82 10.35
CA GLY A 210 22.29 -14.97 11.80
C GLY A 210 21.61 -13.83 12.54
N VAL A 211 20.47 -13.37 12.01
CA VAL A 211 19.59 -12.41 12.65
C VAL A 211 18.59 -13.15 13.50
N ILE A 212 18.52 -12.80 14.77
CA ILE A 212 17.55 -13.37 15.70
C ILE A 212 16.19 -12.78 15.35
N LEU A 213 15.21 -13.63 15.08
CA LEU A 213 13.83 -13.19 14.91
C LEU A 213 13.10 -13.33 16.24
N MET A 214 12.46 -12.25 16.66
CA MET A 214 11.68 -12.18 17.89
C MET A 214 10.21 -11.92 17.58
N ARG A 215 9.34 -12.83 18.02
CA ARG A 215 7.89 -12.72 17.83
C ARG A 215 7.16 -13.29 19.03
N ASP A 216 6.20 -12.56 19.59
CA ASP A 216 5.30 -13.04 20.65
C ASP A 216 6.05 -13.71 21.84
N GLY A 217 7.24 -13.20 22.20
CA GLY A 217 8.10 -13.75 23.24
C GLY A 217 8.83 -15.06 22.88
N SER A 218 8.74 -15.50 21.63
CA SER A 218 9.51 -16.59 21.04
C SER A 218 10.68 -16.05 20.21
N MET A 219 11.78 -16.80 20.18
CA MET A 219 13.00 -16.45 19.44
C MET A 219 13.35 -17.58 18.47
N ALA A 220 13.76 -17.19 17.26
CA ALA A 220 14.35 -18.09 16.28
C ALA A 220 15.79 -17.67 15.95
N PHE A 221 16.58 -18.62 15.48
CA PHE A 221 17.93 -18.42 14.94
C PHE A 221 18.99 -17.89 15.93
N VAL A 222 18.78 -18.11 17.23
CA VAL A 222 19.74 -17.73 18.28
C VAL A 222 21.08 -18.44 18.09
N ASN A 223 21.07 -19.74 17.78
CA ASN A 223 22.30 -20.51 17.59
C ASN A 223 23.07 -20.03 16.35
N GLU A 224 22.38 -19.79 15.24
CA GLU A 224 22.96 -19.25 14.01
C GLU A 224 23.60 -17.87 14.24
N ALA A 225 22.95 -17.01 15.03
CA ALA A 225 23.49 -15.70 15.41
C ALA A 225 24.77 -15.82 16.26
N LEU A 226 24.77 -16.71 17.26
CA LEU A 226 25.92 -16.94 18.14
C LEU A 226 27.11 -17.57 17.39
N GLN A 227 26.85 -18.53 16.49
CA GLN A 227 27.89 -19.15 15.67
C GLN A 227 28.61 -18.12 14.78
N ARG A 228 27.85 -17.18 14.21
CA ARG A 228 28.42 -16.07 13.43
C ARG A 228 29.28 -15.15 14.27
N LEU A 229 28.83 -14.82 15.48
CA LEU A 229 29.62 -13.97 16.37
C LEU A 229 30.99 -14.58 16.67
N THR A 230 31.08 -15.91 16.75
CA THR A 230 32.33 -16.63 17.00
C THR A 230 33.17 -16.93 15.75
N SER A 231 32.62 -16.75 14.54
CA SER A 231 33.27 -17.06 13.25
C SER A 231 33.29 -15.81 12.34
N PRO A 232 34.24 -14.87 12.54
CA PRO A 232 34.20 -13.55 11.87
C PRO A 232 34.43 -13.56 10.35
N ASP A 233 34.80 -14.70 9.75
CA ASP A 233 35.29 -14.78 8.36
C ASP A 233 34.21 -14.64 7.26
N SER A 234 32.92 -14.52 7.59
CA SER A 234 31.86 -14.37 6.58
C SER A 234 31.52 -12.92 6.19
N ASP A 235 31.78 -11.95 7.06
CA ASP A 235 31.29 -10.57 6.87
C ASP A 235 32.09 -9.81 5.79
N ASN A 236 33.31 -10.27 5.47
CA ASN A 236 34.21 -9.60 4.53
C ASN A 236 33.99 -9.96 3.05
N ARG A 237 33.10 -10.90 2.71
CA ARG A 237 32.84 -11.29 1.31
C ARG A 237 31.69 -10.53 0.63
N ASN A 238 30.79 -9.92 1.40
CA ASN A 238 29.62 -9.22 0.83
C ASN A 238 29.81 -7.70 0.71
N ALA A 239 30.71 -7.08 1.47
CA ALA A 239 30.99 -5.64 1.36
C ALA A 239 31.79 -5.27 0.09
N ALA A 240 32.49 -6.22 -0.54
CA ALA A 240 33.31 -5.98 -1.73
C ALA A 240 32.57 -6.18 -3.07
N LYS A 241 31.23 -6.32 -3.05
CA LYS A 241 30.42 -6.61 -4.25
C LYS A 241 29.27 -5.63 -4.52
N GLN A 242 29.20 -4.49 -3.85
CA GLN A 242 28.30 -3.39 -4.21
C GLN A 242 29.08 -2.23 -4.79
#